data_AF-A0A8B6FWP2-F1
#
_entry.id   AF-A0A8B6FWP2-F1
#
_cell.length_a   1.000
_cell.length_b   1.000
_cell.length_c   1.000
_cell.angle_alpha   90.00
_cell.angle_beta   90.00
_cell.angle_gamma   90.00
#
_symmetry.space_group_name_H-M   'P 1'
#
loop_
_entity.id
_entity.type
_entity.pdbx_description
1 polymer ?
#
loop_
_entity_poly.entity_id
_entity_poly.type
_entity_poly.pdbx_seq_one_letter_code
_entity_poly.pdbx_strand_id
1 'polypeptide(L)'
;MAASRTSALEIDALSVDTSISVSNTKAFDTVPHDGLRLKLHEYGPHGKLWLLLDSMYTNLYGAVSSNGKLSKWFELKRGIRQGSSLSAKLYLIFINDLYNELESSKEGAFFHDLNASSPVQADDIAIIATNCVSTQRMVTICENYSNMWGFTFSPAKSKLLQFGKRRTSTPTYLYQEPINYVTSARHIGIQLDTSLKTMDRTLKACRTLRSTTTSVIRLGIHPAIVNPIVCAKIIRQLCYPKALYGCELWGKLTCTETLMLERTHHYICKFIQGLPRRTRSDMCVSLLG
;
A
#
# COMPACT_ATOMS: atom_id res chain seq x y z
N MET A 1 27.79 -7.65 32.34
CA MET A 1 27.93 -6.17 32.26
C MET A 1 27.98 -5.79 30.78
N ALA A 2 27.41 -4.63 30.42
CA ALA A 2 27.03 -4.19 29.06
C ALA A 2 25.72 -4.82 28.51
N ALA A 3 24.60 -4.42 29.13
CA ALA A 3 23.28 -4.49 28.52
C ALA A 3 23.16 -3.35 27.49
N SER A 4 23.19 -3.66 26.18
CA SER A 4 22.78 -2.70 25.16
C SER A 4 21.25 -2.65 25.15
N ARG A 5 20.70 -1.62 25.79
CA ARG A 5 19.28 -1.25 25.68
C ARG A 5 18.97 -0.94 24.22
N THR A 6 18.41 -1.91 23.51
CA THR A 6 17.59 -1.63 22.33
C THR A 6 16.33 -0.96 22.83
N SER A 7 16.32 0.37 22.73
CA SER A 7 15.16 1.23 22.96
C SER A 7 14.04 0.79 22.02
N ALA A 8 13.19 -0.10 22.52
CA ALA A 8 11.87 -0.33 21.97
C ALA A 8 11.16 1.03 21.95
N LEU A 9 10.98 1.57 20.75
CA LEU A 9 10.26 2.79 20.39
C LEU A 9 9.18 3.15 21.42
N GLU A 10 9.57 3.98 22.39
CA GLU A 10 8.67 4.87 23.11
C GLU A 10 8.12 5.83 22.07
N ILE A 11 7.00 5.45 21.46
CA ILE A 11 6.07 6.41 20.85
C ILE A 11 5.33 7.06 22.03
N ASP A 12 6.10 7.76 22.86
CA ASP A 12 5.57 8.63 23.88
C ASP A 12 5.09 9.90 23.18
N ALA A 13 3.77 10.00 23.07
CA ALA A 13 3.03 11.26 23.13
C ALA A 13 3.54 12.44 22.27
N LEU A 14 3.86 12.22 20.99
CA LEU A 14 3.86 13.29 19.99
C LEU A 14 2.75 13.05 18.95
N SER A 15 1.87 14.05 18.88
CA SER A 15 0.64 14.18 18.09
C SER A 15 0.84 13.91 16.60
N VAL A 16 0.53 12.70 16.14
CA VAL A 16 0.22 12.45 14.73
C VAL A 16 -1.29 12.59 14.58
N ASP A 17 -1.80 13.81 14.39
CA ASP A 17 -3.23 14.05 14.55
C ASP A 17 -4.07 13.74 13.29
N THR A 18 -3.50 13.55 12.08
CA THR A 18 -4.30 13.13 10.92
C THR A 18 -3.50 12.41 9.83
N SER A 19 -4.01 11.28 9.33
CA SER A 19 -3.61 10.72 8.03
C SER A 19 -4.79 10.75 7.07
N ILE A 20 -4.58 11.23 5.85
CA ILE A 20 -5.55 11.17 4.77
C ILE A 20 -5.04 10.18 3.73
N SER A 21 -5.89 9.27 3.28
CA SER A 21 -5.68 8.57 2.02
C SER A 21 -6.46 9.32 0.94
N VAL A 22 -5.75 9.94 0.01
CA VAL A 22 -6.31 10.57 -1.18
C VAL A 22 -6.25 9.57 -2.32
N SER A 23 -7.39 9.25 -2.89
CA SER A 23 -7.47 8.30 -4.01
C SER A 23 -7.80 9.02 -5.31
N ASN A 24 -6.99 8.75 -6.33
CA ASN A 24 -7.23 9.22 -7.68
C ASN A 24 -8.26 8.33 -8.39
N THR A 25 -9.13 8.94 -9.20
CA THR A 25 -10.05 8.21 -10.07
C THR A 25 -9.33 7.77 -11.33
N LYS A 26 -9.04 6.47 -11.45
CA LYS A 26 -8.43 5.86 -12.66
C LYS A 26 -7.16 6.61 -13.10
N ALA A 27 -6.18 6.70 -12.20
CA ALA A 27 -5.04 7.59 -12.36
C ALA A 27 -4.28 7.43 -13.69
N PHE A 28 -4.12 6.21 -14.18
CA PHE A 28 -3.46 5.97 -15.47
C PHE A 28 -4.27 6.52 -16.64
N ASP A 29 -5.60 6.44 -16.59
CA ASP A 29 -6.49 6.81 -17.69
C ASP A 29 -6.70 8.34 -17.78
N THR A 30 -6.44 9.07 -16.70
CA THR A 30 -6.70 10.51 -16.59
C THR A 30 -5.52 11.40 -16.96
N VAL A 31 -4.29 10.86 -17.00
CA VAL A 31 -3.08 11.64 -17.34
C VAL A 31 -3.21 12.27 -18.73
N PRO A 32 -3.12 13.60 -18.87
CA PRO A 32 -3.12 14.24 -20.18
C PRO A 32 -1.82 13.95 -20.94
N HIS A 33 -1.92 13.65 -22.24
CA HIS A 33 -0.75 13.34 -23.05
C HIS A 33 0.21 14.53 -23.15
N ASP A 34 -0.31 15.74 -23.34
CA ASP A 34 0.53 16.95 -23.40
C ASP A 34 1.27 17.19 -22.09
N GLY A 35 0.60 17.00 -20.95
CA GLY A 35 1.24 17.14 -19.64
C GLY A 35 2.31 16.08 -19.38
N LEU A 36 2.05 14.83 -19.76
CA LEU A 36 3.03 13.75 -19.68
C LEU A 36 4.24 14.03 -20.58
N ARG A 37 4.02 14.49 -21.82
CA ARG A 37 5.08 14.85 -22.76
C ARG A 37 5.95 15.96 -22.20
N LEU A 38 5.35 17.01 -21.65
CA LEU A 38 6.09 18.09 -20.98
C LEU A 38 6.98 17.55 -19.84
N LYS A 39 6.42 16.72 -18.95
CA LYS A 39 7.16 16.10 -17.84
C LYS A 39 8.29 15.19 -18.31
N LEU A 40 8.06 14.44 -19.39
CA LEU A 40 9.07 13.59 -20.00
C LEU A 40 10.17 14.38 -20.70
N HIS A 41 9.86 15.56 -21.24
CA HIS A 41 10.87 16.44 -21.80
C HIS A 41 11.74 17.05 -20.68
N GLU A 42 11.15 17.37 -19.54
CA GLU A 42 11.84 17.96 -18.38
C GLU A 42 12.70 16.95 -17.61
N TYR A 43 12.16 15.76 -17.31
CA TYR A 43 12.79 14.79 -16.41
C TYR A 43 13.16 13.47 -17.07
N GLY A 44 12.66 13.23 -18.28
CA GLY A 44 12.86 11.98 -19.01
C GLY A 44 14.15 11.96 -19.82
N PRO A 45 14.33 10.92 -20.64
CA PRO A 45 15.50 10.78 -21.50
C PRO A 45 15.44 11.76 -22.68
N HIS A 46 16.60 12.22 -23.16
CA HIS A 46 16.70 13.11 -24.33
C HIS A 46 17.07 12.35 -25.63
N GLY A 47 17.07 13.07 -26.76
CA GLY A 47 17.54 12.56 -28.05
C GLY A 47 16.59 11.53 -28.69
N LYS A 48 17.13 10.43 -29.21
CA LYS A 48 16.34 9.42 -29.94
C LYS A 48 15.27 8.75 -29.07
N LEU A 49 15.56 8.55 -27.78
CA LEU A 49 14.62 7.92 -26.86
C LEU A 49 13.46 8.86 -26.52
N TRP A 50 13.71 10.16 -26.37
CA TRP A 50 12.66 11.18 -26.29
C TRP A 50 11.72 11.10 -27.49
N LEU A 51 12.26 11.14 -28.71
CA LEU A 51 11.46 11.09 -29.94
C LEU A 51 10.60 9.82 -30.03
N LEU A 52 11.14 8.68 -29.58
CA LEU A 52 10.37 7.44 -29.50
C LEU A 52 9.20 7.58 -28.51
N LEU A 53 9.46 8.06 -27.30
CA LEU A 53 8.43 8.28 -26.28
C LEU A 53 7.36 9.28 -26.74
N ASP A 54 7.78 10.39 -27.35
CA ASP A 54 6.90 11.41 -27.90
C ASP A 54 6.00 10.84 -29.01
N SER A 55 6.58 10.06 -29.92
CA SER A 55 5.82 9.37 -30.99
C SER A 55 4.82 8.36 -30.44
N MET A 56 5.11 7.73 -29.28
CA MET A 56 4.18 6.80 -28.64
C MET A 56 2.91 7.48 -28.13
N TYR A 57 2.94 8.80 -27.89
CA TYR A 57 1.84 9.60 -27.35
C TYR A 57 1.32 10.68 -28.33
N THR A 58 1.80 10.69 -29.56
CA THR A 58 1.37 11.63 -30.61
C THR A 58 0.34 10.96 -31.52
N ASN A 59 -0.77 11.65 -31.83
CA ASN A 59 -1.82 11.18 -32.74
C ASN A 59 -2.32 9.75 -32.44
N LEU A 60 -2.53 9.42 -31.16
CA LEU A 60 -3.12 8.14 -30.81
C LEU A 60 -4.60 8.10 -31.20
N TYR A 61 -5.01 6.97 -31.77
CA TYR A 61 -6.42 6.64 -31.96
C TYR A 61 -6.76 5.32 -31.28
N GLY A 62 -7.99 5.21 -30.80
CA GLY A 62 -8.56 4.01 -30.22
C GLY A 62 -9.98 3.75 -30.74
N ALA A 63 -10.44 2.51 -30.57
CA ALA A 63 -11.82 2.10 -30.83
C ALA A 63 -12.25 1.09 -29.76
N VAL A 64 -13.53 1.07 -29.41
CA VAL A 64 -14.09 0.13 -28.44
C VAL A 64 -14.62 -1.09 -29.20
N SER A 65 -14.20 -2.29 -28.79
CA SER A 65 -14.78 -3.54 -29.29
C SER A 65 -15.77 -4.10 -28.28
N SER A 66 -17.01 -4.33 -28.71
CA SER A 66 -18.06 -4.95 -27.89
C SER A 66 -18.84 -5.95 -28.73
N ASN A 67 -18.96 -7.20 -28.26
CA ASN A 67 -19.63 -8.30 -28.94
C ASN A 67 -19.18 -8.48 -30.42
N GLY A 68 -17.88 -8.36 -30.67
CA GLY A 68 -17.31 -8.50 -32.02
C GLY A 68 -17.54 -7.31 -32.96
N LYS A 69 -18.17 -6.22 -32.48
CA LYS A 69 -18.35 -4.97 -33.25
C LYS A 69 -17.42 -3.88 -32.73
N LEU A 70 -16.76 -3.19 -33.65
CA LEU A 70 -15.89 -2.06 -33.37
C LEU A 70 -16.66 -0.74 -33.47
N SER A 71 -16.39 0.19 -32.56
CA SER A 71 -16.83 1.58 -32.68
C SER A 71 -16.06 2.30 -33.80
N LYS A 72 -16.50 3.52 -34.11
CA LYS A 72 -15.65 4.46 -34.86
C LYS A 72 -14.36 4.73 -34.09
N TRP A 73 -13.28 4.96 -34.83
CA TRP A 73 -12.01 5.41 -34.26
C TRP A 73 -12.15 6.83 -33.72
N PHE A 74 -11.55 7.08 -32.57
CA PHE A 74 -11.50 8.39 -31.95
C PHE A 74 -10.09 8.66 -31.43
N GLU A 75 -9.73 9.93 -31.39
CA GLU A 75 -8.44 10.38 -30.89
C GLU A 75 -8.37 10.19 -29.36
N LEU A 76 -7.26 9.65 -28.87
CA LEU A 76 -6.97 9.54 -27.44
C LEU A 76 -6.06 10.70 -27.05
N LYS A 77 -6.54 11.58 -26.18
CA LYS A 77 -5.78 12.74 -25.67
C LYS A 77 -5.26 12.55 -24.25
N ARG A 78 -5.67 11.47 -23.61
CA ARG A 78 -5.41 11.16 -22.20
C ARG A 78 -5.21 9.66 -22.04
N GLY A 79 -4.53 9.29 -20.98
CA GLY A 79 -4.33 7.92 -20.59
C GLY A 79 -2.95 7.37 -20.94
N ILE A 80 -2.27 6.80 -19.95
CA ILE A 80 -1.09 5.98 -20.13
C ILE A 80 -1.57 4.58 -20.53
N ARG A 81 -1.06 4.05 -21.64
CA ARG A 81 -1.38 2.68 -22.10
C ARG A 81 -1.06 1.66 -21.00
N GLN A 82 -2.08 0.99 -20.46
CA GLN A 82 -1.89 -0.04 -19.44
C GLN A 82 -1.31 -1.33 -20.08
N GLY A 83 -0.53 -2.08 -19.31
CA GLY A 83 0.04 -3.38 -19.76
C GLY A 83 1.48 -3.32 -20.29
N SER A 84 2.10 -2.14 -20.37
CA SER A 84 3.54 -2.01 -20.63
C SER A 84 4.31 -1.90 -19.31
N SER A 85 5.52 -2.46 -19.27
CA SER A 85 6.46 -2.27 -18.15
C SER A 85 6.86 -0.79 -17.95
N LEU A 86 6.66 0.03 -18.98
CA LEU A 86 7.00 1.45 -18.97
C LEU A 86 5.91 2.31 -18.32
N SER A 87 4.66 1.87 -18.33
CA SER A 87 3.50 2.66 -17.90
C SER A 87 3.60 3.16 -16.47
N ALA A 88 4.09 2.30 -15.56
CA ALA A 88 4.32 2.67 -14.17
C ALA A 88 5.37 3.78 -14.02
N LYS A 89 6.46 3.71 -14.81
CA LYS A 89 7.51 4.73 -14.79
C LYS A 89 7.04 6.06 -15.36
N LEU A 90 6.24 6.03 -16.42
CA LEU A 90 5.64 7.24 -17.01
C LEU A 90 4.72 7.93 -16.01
N TYR A 91 3.92 7.16 -15.28
CA TYR A 91 3.06 7.70 -14.23
C TYR A 91 3.89 8.32 -13.10
N LEU A 92 4.97 7.65 -12.66
CA LEU A 92 5.87 8.18 -11.63
C LEU A 92 6.51 9.50 -12.07
N ILE A 93 7.00 9.61 -13.31
CA ILE A 93 7.57 10.86 -13.84
C ILE A 93 6.53 11.98 -13.83
N PHE A 94 5.29 11.67 -14.23
CA PHE A 94 4.20 12.64 -14.25
C PHE A 94 3.91 13.18 -12.85
N ILE A 95 3.67 12.30 -11.87
CA ILE A 95 3.20 12.67 -10.53
C ILE A 95 4.32 13.17 -9.59
N ASN A 96 5.59 13.02 -9.96
CA ASN A 96 6.76 13.33 -9.11
C ASN A 96 6.72 14.74 -8.52
N ASP A 97 6.28 15.72 -9.30
CA ASP A 97 6.22 17.12 -8.87
C ASP A 97 5.22 17.34 -7.74
N LEU A 98 4.10 16.60 -7.70
CA LEU A 98 3.19 16.66 -6.57
C LEU A 98 3.90 16.23 -5.28
N TYR A 99 4.74 15.21 -5.35
CA TYR A 99 5.50 14.76 -4.17
C TYR A 99 6.53 15.80 -3.76
N ASN A 100 7.23 16.41 -4.71
CA ASN A 100 8.19 17.48 -4.42
C ASN A 100 7.50 18.71 -3.79
N GLU A 101 6.31 19.08 -4.25
CA GLU A 101 5.49 20.14 -3.67
C GLU A 101 5.03 19.80 -2.25
N LEU A 102 4.55 18.56 -2.03
CA LEU A 102 4.17 18.08 -0.70
C LEU A 102 5.36 18.05 0.26
N GLU A 103 6.53 17.59 -0.21
CA GLU A 103 7.74 17.49 0.58
C GLU A 103 8.30 18.87 0.95
N SER A 104 8.37 19.77 -0.03
CA SER A 104 8.88 21.14 0.15
C SER A 104 7.96 22.03 1.01
N SER A 105 6.67 21.71 1.09
CA SER A 105 5.72 22.44 1.93
C SER A 105 6.05 22.39 3.43
N LYS A 106 6.74 21.33 3.88
CA LYS A 106 7.04 21.03 5.29
C LYS A 106 5.79 20.98 6.20
N GLU A 107 4.62 20.79 5.62
CA GLU A 107 3.34 20.70 6.36
C GLU A 107 3.08 19.30 6.92
N GLY A 108 3.68 18.26 6.33
CA GLY A 108 3.43 16.89 6.76
C GLY A 108 4.29 16.42 7.93
N ALA A 109 4.18 15.13 8.25
CA ALA A 109 4.85 14.53 9.39
C ALA A 109 6.33 14.25 9.10
N PHE A 110 7.18 14.55 10.08
CA PHE A 110 8.61 14.23 10.09
C PHE A 110 8.92 13.27 11.24
N PHE A 111 9.72 12.25 10.95
CA PHE A 111 10.30 11.38 11.97
C PHE A 111 11.81 11.64 12.01
N HIS A 112 12.24 12.43 13.00
CA HIS A 112 13.58 13.02 13.00
C HIS A 112 13.83 13.78 11.69
N ASP A 113 14.87 13.40 10.94
CA ASP A 113 15.22 14.02 9.65
C ASP A 113 14.51 13.38 8.44
N LEU A 114 13.70 12.35 8.67
CA LEU A 114 12.98 11.64 7.61
C LEU A 114 11.60 12.27 7.39
N ASN A 115 11.38 12.73 6.16
CA ASN A 115 10.06 13.19 5.74
C ASN A 115 9.13 11.98 5.51
N ALA A 116 8.04 11.89 6.27
CA ALA A 116 6.99 10.88 6.14
C ALA A 116 5.64 11.49 5.75
N SER A 117 5.67 12.67 5.15
CA SER A 117 4.49 13.47 4.76
C SER A 117 3.61 12.76 3.74
N SER A 118 4.21 12.03 2.79
CA SER A 118 3.50 11.51 1.61
C SER A 118 3.94 10.09 1.21
N PRO A 119 3.65 9.05 2.03
CA PRO A 119 3.86 7.68 1.58
C PRO A 119 2.93 7.37 0.40
N VAL A 120 3.53 7.09 -0.76
CA VAL A 120 2.78 6.90 -1.99
C VAL A 120 3.12 5.58 -2.64
N GLN A 121 2.09 4.93 -3.18
CA GLN A 121 2.25 3.81 -4.09
C GLN A 121 1.34 3.99 -5.30
N ALA A 122 1.94 4.25 -6.45
CA ALA A 122 1.21 4.51 -7.70
C ALA A 122 0.10 5.55 -7.48
N ASP A 123 -1.16 5.17 -7.65
CA ASP A 123 -2.33 6.05 -7.57
C ASP A 123 -2.91 6.25 -6.17
N ASP A 124 -2.44 5.47 -5.19
CA ASP A 124 -2.81 5.60 -3.78
C ASP A 124 -1.82 6.52 -3.07
N ILE A 125 -2.24 7.78 -2.87
CA ILE A 125 -1.48 8.80 -2.14
C ILE A 125 -1.98 8.79 -0.70
N ALA A 126 -1.12 8.47 0.26
CA ALA A 126 -1.38 8.80 1.65
C ALA A 126 -0.61 10.07 2.03
N ILE A 127 -1.26 10.91 2.81
CA ILE A 127 -0.74 12.15 3.34
C ILE A 127 -0.83 12.07 4.86
N ILE A 128 0.25 12.41 5.55
CA ILE A 128 0.33 12.37 7.01
C ILE A 128 0.71 13.77 7.49
N ALA A 129 -0.09 14.31 8.41
CA ALA A 129 0.11 15.62 9.01
C ALA A 129 -0.11 15.57 10.52
N THR A 130 0.51 16.51 11.23
CA THR A 130 0.47 16.58 12.70
C THR A 130 -0.71 17.37 13.25
N ASN A 131 -1.45 18.09 12.40
CA ASN A 131 -2.60 18.91 12.80
C ASN A 131 -3.57 19.12 11.61
N CYS A 132 -4.81 19.54 11.90
CA CYS A 132 -5.84 19.71 10.88
C CYS A 132 -5.59 20.87 9.89
N VAL A 133 -4.87 21.91 10.30
CA VAL A 133 -4.54 23.05 9.42
C VAL A 133 -3.56 22.60 8.35
N SER A 134 -2.46 21.96 8.75
CA SER A 134 -1.48 21.37 7.83
C SER A 134 -2.10 20.30 6.95
N THR A 135 -3.00 19.49 7.51
CA THR A 135 -3.80 18.52 6.75
C THR A 135 -4.54 19.18 5.59
N GLN A 136 -5.29 20.26 5.86
CA GLN A 136 -6.03 21.00 4.83
C GLN A 136 -5.08 21.62 3.80
N ARG A 137 -3.95 22.19 4.23
CA ARG A 137 -2.93 22.77 3.31
C ARG A 137 -2.39 21.72 2.34
N MET A 138 -2.07 20.52 2.82
CA MET A 138 -1.59 19.44 1.95
C MET A 138 -2.66 18.94 0.99
N VAL A 139 -3.93 18.86 1.43
CA VAL A 139 -5.05 18.56 0.53
C VAL A 139 -5.20 19.64 -0.54
N THR A 140 -5.02 20.92 -0.19
CA THR A 140 -5.04 22.03 -1.14
C THR A 140 -3.89 21.97 -2.15
N ILE A 141 -2.70 21.50 -1.76
CA ILE A 141 -1.59 21.23 -2.71
C ILE A 141 -2.03 20.18 -3.73
N CYS A 142 -2.60 19.06 -3.27
CA CYS A 142 -3.14 18.03 -4.15
C CYS A 142 -4.22 18.59 -5.10
N GLU A 143 -5.17 19.35 -4.57
CA GLU A 143 -6.24 19.99 -5.35
C GLU A 143 -5.66 20.91 -6.44
N ASN A 144 -4.75 21.82 -6.08
CA ASN A 144 -4.11 22.74 -7.02
C ASN A 144 -3.34 22.01 -8.13
N TYR A 145 -2.55 21.01 -7.73
CA TYR A 145 -1.79 20.19 -8.68
C TYR A 145 -2.71 19.45 -9.65
N SER A 146 -3.79 18.85 -9.14
CA SER A 146 -4.75 18.12 -9.95
C SER A 146 -5.46 19.05 -10.96
N ASN A 147 -5.82 20.27 -10.54
CA ASN A 147 -6.42 21.28 -11.39
C ASN A 147 -5.44 21.73 -12.50
N MET A 148 -4.18 21.96 -12.15
CA MET A 148 -3.12 22.34 -13.09
C MET A 148 -2.87 21.26 -14.15
N TRP A 149 -2.79 20.00 -13.75
CA TRP A 149 -2.51 18.88 -14.64
C TRP A 149 -3.77 18.16 -15.17
N GLY A 150 -4.94 18.75 -14.96
CA GLY A 150 -6.19 18.31 -15.55
C GLY A 150 -6.67 16.91 -15.15
N PHE A 151 -6.37 16.44 -13.95
CA PHE A 151 -6.95 15.21 -13.39
C PHE A 151 -7.67 15.52 -12.07
N THR A 152 -8.45 14.57 -11.54
CA THR A 152 -9.25 14.79 -10.34
C THR A 152 -9.11 13.67 -9.33
N PHE A 153 -8.97 14.07 -8.06
CA PHE A 153 -9.14 13.18 -6.93
C PHE A 153 -10.63 12.94 -6.66
N SER A 154 -10.95 11.85 -5.97
CA SER A 154 -12.34 11.57 -5.59
C SER A 154 -12.54 11.85 -4.10
N PRO A 155 -13.31 12.87 -3.72
CA PRO A 155 -13.68 13.12 -2.32
C PRO A 155 -14.37 11.90 -1.70
N ALA A 156 -15.28 11.27 -2.43
CA ALA A 156 -16.02 10.09 -1.98
C ALA A 156 -15.14 8.86 -1.67
N LYS A 157 -14.02 8.68 -2.40
CA LYS A 157 -13.07 7.58 -2.14
C LYS A 157 -12.00 7.94 -1.12
N SER A 158 -11.75 9.24 -0.95
CA SER A 158 -10.76 9.75 -0.01
C SER A 158 -11.24 9.54 1.43
N LYS A 159 -10.31 9.21 2.32
CA LYS A 159 -10.61 8.84 3.69
C LYS A 159 -9.67 9.57 4.64
N LEU A 160 -10.24 10.08 5.72
CA LEU A 160 -9.49 10.78 6.75
C LEU A 160 -9.52 9.97 8.04
N LEU A 161 -8.34 9.61 8.54
CA LEU A 161 -8.13 8.93 9.82
C LEU A 161 -7.46 9.91 10.76
N GLN A 162 -7.98 10.03 11.97
CA GLN A 162 -7.41 10.86 13.02
C GLN A 162 -6.92 9.96 14.15
N PHE A 163 -5.61 10.01 14.40
CA PHE A 163 -4.98 9.30 15.51
C PHE A 163 -4.86 10.20 16.74
N GLY A 164 -4.57 9.59 17.89
CA GLY A 164 -4.43 10.33 19.15
C GLY A 164 -5.71 10.41 19.99
N LYS A 165 -5.55 10.90 21.22
CA LYS A 165 -6.63 10.99 22.22
C LYS A 165 -7.54 12.20 22.00
N ARG A 166 -7.02 13.28 21.40
CA ARG A 166 -7.77 14.50 21.11
C ARG A 166 -8.24 14.44 19.66
N ARG A 167 -9.52 14.19 19.46
CA ARG A 167 -10.15 14.22 18.14
C ARG A 167 -10.74 15.60 17.91
N THR A 168 -10.34 16.26 16.83
CA THR A 168 -10.90 17.54 16.41
C THR A 168 -12.01 17.28 15.38
N SER A 169 -13.14 17.97 15.52
CA SER A 169 -14.26 17.87 14.58
C SER A 169 -14.11 18.83 13.37
N THR A 170 -12.90 19.35 13.12
CA THR A 170 -12.65 20.36 12.09
C THR A 170 -12.62 19.70 10.70
N PRO A 171 -13.69 19.85 9.87
CA PRO A 171 -13.79 19.14 8.60
C PRO A 171 -12.63 19.51 7.67
N THR A 172 -12.17 18.54 6.89
CA THR A 172 -11.23 18.74 5.78
C THR A 172 -11.99 18.63 4.47
N TYR A 173 -11.73 19.56 3.56
CA TYR A 173 -12.41 19.67 2.27
C TYR A 173 -11.46 19.39 1.12
N LEU A 174 -11.95 18.67 0.12
CA LEU A 174 -11.31 18.45 -1.18
C LEU A 174 -12.32 18.87 -2.26
N TYR A 175 -11.97 19.86 -3.09
CA TYR A 175 -12.90 20.48 -4.05
C TYR A 175 -14.19 20.99 -3.41
N GLN A 176 -14.09 21.60 -2.22
CA GLN A 176 -15.22 22.06 -1.41
C GLN A 176 -16.16 20.94 -0.91
N GLU A 177 -15.85 19.67 -1.16
CA GLU A 177 -16.57 18.52 -0.61
C GLU A 177 -15.87 18.00 0.66
N PRO A 178 -16.60 17.73 1.76
CA PRO A 178 -15.99 17.22 2.97
C PRO A 178 -15.50 15.77 2.79
N ILE A 179 -14.28 15.48 3.26
CA ILE A 179 -13.73 14.13 3.28
C ILE A 179 -14.31 13.37 4.49
N ASN A 180 -14.67 12.10 4.27
CA ASN A 180 -15.24 11.26 5.31
C ASN A 180 -14.20 10.87 6.38
N TYR A 181 -14.55 11.11 7.64
CA TYR A 181 -13.84 10.58 8.80
C TYR A 181 -14.11 9.09 8.94
N VAL A 182 -13.05 8.29 9.03
CA VAL A 182 -13.15 6.85 9.24
C VAL A 182 -12.25 6.41 10.39
N THR A 183 -12.67 5.37 11.10
CA THR A 183 -11.86 4.75 12.16
C THR A 183 -10.83 3.78 11.59
N SER A 184 -11.05 3.28 10.38
CA SER A 184 -10.09 2.40 9.71
C SER A 184 -10.10 2.57 8.20
N ALA A 185 -8.94 2.39 7.57
CA ALA A 185 -8.78 2.38 6.13
C ALA A 185 -7.68 1.41 5.71
N ARG A 186 -7.72 1.01 4.44
CA ARG A 186 -6.72 0.15 3.84
C ARG A 186 -5.82 1.01 2.96
N HIS A 187 -4.52 0.92 3.18
CA HIS A 187 -3.50 1.57 2.35
C HIS A 187 -2.44 0.53 2.00
N ILE A 188 -2.11 0.35 0.72
CA ILE A 188 -1.10 -0.61 0.24
C ILE A 188 -1.37 -2.03 0.79
N GLY A 189 -2.64 -2.43 0.82
CA GLY A 189 -3.02 -3.75 1.34
C GLY A 189 -3.07 -3.88 2.87
N ILE A 190 -2.51 -2.94 3.63
CA ILE A 190 -2.44 -2.92 5.09
C ILE A 190 -3.63 -2.15 5.67
N GLN A 191 -4.28 -2.72 6.71
CA GLN A 191 -5.37 -2.05 7.41
C GLN A 191 -4.80 -1.15 8.51
N LEU A 192 -5.02 0.16 8.41
CA LEU A 192 -4.74 1.16 9.43
C LEU A 192 -6.01 1.40 10.25
N ASP A 193 -5.89 1.47 11.57
CA ASP A 193 -6.99 1.76 12.49
C ASP A 193 -6.51 2.75 13.54
N THR A 194 -7.37 3.73 13.84
CA THR A 194 -7.19 4.74 14.89
C THR A 194 -6.96 4.15 16.28
N SER A 195 -7.38 2.92 16.55
CA SER A 195 -7.16 2.25 17.84
C SER A 195 -5.72 1.77 18.04
N LEU A 196 -4.91 1.70 16.97
CA LEU A 196 -3.56 1.15 16.93
C LEU A 196 -3.44 -0.28 17.51
N LYS A 197 -4.56 -0.99 17.67
CA LYS A 197 -4.56 -2.36 18.17
C LYS A 197 -4.04 -3.31 17.09
N THR A 198 -3.10 -4.17 17.47
CA THR A 198 -2.47 -5.16 16.59
C THR A 198 -3.28 -6.46 16.47
N MET A 199 -4.25 -6.69 17.38
CA MET A 199 -4.92 -7.99 17.52
C MET A 199 -5.64 -8.46 16.26
N ASP A 200 -6.37 -7.57 15.60
CA ASP A 200 -7.10 -7.93 14.38
C ASP A 200 -6.16 -8.28 13.23
N ARG A 201 -4.99 -7.63 13.15
CA ARG A 201 -3.95 -7.95 12.17
C ARG A 201 -3.36 -9.32 12.45
N THR A 202 -3.03 -9.61 13.70
CA THR A 202 -2.53 -10.91 14.15
C THR A 202 -3.52 -12.03 13.85
N LEU A 203 -4.82 -11.81 14.12
CA LEU A 203 -5.89 -12.75 13.78
C LEU A 203 -6.00 -12.99 12.28
N LYS A 204 -5.96 -11.92 11.48
CA LYS A 204 -6.02 -12.00 10.01
C LYS A 204 -4.81 -12.76 9.46
N ALA A 205 -3.62 -12.52 9.99
CA ALA A 205 -2.41 -13.25 9.63
C ALA A 205 -2.56 -14.75 9.93
N CYS A 206 -2.99 -15.11 11.14
CA CYS A 206 -3.23 -16.51 11.52
C CYS A 206 -4.26 -17.19 10.59
N ARG A 207 -5.37 -16.51 10.27
CA ARG A 207 -6.40 -17.02 9.35
C ARG A 207 -5.86 -17.19 7.94
N THR A 208 -5.11 -16.22 7.44
CA THR A 208 -4.50 -16.24 6.11
C THR A 208 -3.47 -17.36 6.00
N LEU A 209 -2.65 -17.54 7.03
CA LEU A 209 -1.64 -18.59 7.07
C LEU A 209 -2.30 -19.97 7.05
N ARG A 210 -3.36 -20.18 7.83
CA ARG A 210 -4.13 -21.44 7.81
C ARG A 210 -4.81 -21.68 6.45
N SER A 211 -5.54 -20.69 5.93
CA SER A 211 -6.31 -20.87 4.69
C SER A 211 -5.41 -21.11 3.47
N THR A 212 -4.28 -20.40 3.38
CA THR A 212 -3.29 -20.59 2.31
C THR A 212 -2.60 -21.93 2.43
N THR A 213 -2.23 -22.35 3.64
CA THR A 213 -1.67 -23.69 3.88
C THR A 213 -2.66 -24.78 3.45
N THR A 214 -3.92 -24.71 3.87
CA THR A 214 -4.95 -25.68 3.43
C THR A 214 -5.16 -25.67 1.92
N SER A 215 -4.98 -24.53 1.26
CA SER A 215 -5.10 -24.42 -0.20
C SER A 215 -3.92 -25.10 -0.91
N VAL A 216 -2.69 -24.85 -0.46
CA VAL A 216 -1.46 -25.48 -0.97
C VAL A 216 -1.54 -27.01 -0.82
N ILE A 217 -2.06 -27.48 0.30
CA ILE A 217 -2.21 -28.93 0.55
C ILE A 217 -3.27 -29.55 -0.35
N ARG A 218 -4.38 -28.86 -0.61
CA ARG A 218 -5.40 -29.29 -1.58
C ARG A 218 -4.89 -29.40 -3.01
N LEU A 219 -3.76 -28.78 -3.33
CA LEU A 219 -3.06 -28.91 -4.61
C LEU A 219 -2.12 -30.13 -4.66
N GLY A 220 -2.15 -31.01 -3.65
CA GLY A 220 -1.35 -32.25 -3.62
C GLY A 220 -0.04 -32.14 -2.85
N ILE A 221 0.27 -30.99 -2.26
CA ILE A 221 1.43 -30.79 -1.38
C ILE A 221 1.06 -31.28 0.02
N HIS A 222 0.80 -32.58 0.12
CA HIS A 222 0.37 -33.25 1.34
C HIS A 222 1.54 -34.05 1.94
N PRO A 223 1.66 -34.15 3.28
CA PRO A 223 2.71 -34.94 3.96
C PRO A 223 2.85 -36.38 3.49
N ALA A 224 1.74 -36.98 3.05
CA ALA A 224 1.69 -38.36 2.55
C ALA A 224 2.29 -38.53 1.14
N ILE A 225 2.50 -37.44 0.41
CA ILE A 225 2.94 -37.43 -0.99
C ILE A 225 4.31 -36.77 -1.11
N VAL A 226 4.52 -35.68 -0.38
CA VAL A 226 5.72 -34.83 -0.49
C VAL A 226 6.46 -34.82 0.84
N ASN A 227 7.80 -34.93 0.77
CA ASN A 227 8.67 -34.90 1.94
C ASN A 227 8.35 -33.67 2.84
N PRO A 228 8.16 -33.86 4.17
CA PRO A 228 7.82 -32.77 5.08
C PRO A 228 8.75 -31.56 5.04
N ILE A 229 10.05 -31.75 4.78
CA ILE A 229 11.03 -30.66 4.64
C ILE A 229 10.73 -29.82 3.40
N VAL A 230 10.39 -30.46 2.29
CA VAL A 230 10.03 -29.79 1.03
C VAL A 230 8.70 -29.05 1.21
N CYS A 231 7.71 -29.68 1.82
CA CYS A 231 6.44 -29.04 2.19
C CYS A 231 6.66 -27.80 3.06
N ALA A 232 7.50 -27.91 4.09
CA ALA A 232 7.84 -26.79 4.96
C ALA A 232 8.50 -25.64 4.19
N LYS A 233 9.42 -25.96 3.27
CA LYS A 233 10.05 -24.96 2.39
C LYS A 233 9.03 -24.25 1.50
N ILE A 234 8.12 -24.98 0.86
CA ILE A 234 7.07 -24.42 0.00
C ILE A 234 6.15 -23.50 0.81
N ILE A 235 5.68 -23.96 1.98
CA ILE A 235 4.78 -23.19 2.83
C ILE A 235 5.49 -21.93 3.36
N ARG A 236 6.78 -22.04 3.74
CA ARG A 236 7.61 -20.89 4.14
C ARG A 236 7.76 -19.87 3.01
N GLN A 237 7.84 -20.30 1.76
CA GLN A 237 8.00 -19.39 0.61
C GLN A 237 6.68 -18.80 0.11
N LEU A 238 5.55 -19.49 0.25
CA LEU A 238 4.26 -19.05 -0.31
C LEU A 238 3.31 -18.49 0.75
N CYS A 239 3.17 -19.18 1.89
CA CYS A 239 2.15 -18.86 2.88
C CYS A 239 2.61 -17.79 3.86
N TYR A 240 3.87 -17.83 4.31
CA TYR A 240 4.40 -16.86 5.28
C TYR A 240 4.46 -15.45 4.73
N PRO A 241 5.02 -15.18 3.53
CA PRO A 241 5.06 -13.82 2.99
C PRO A 241 3.66 -13.24 2.81
N LYS A 242 2.69 -14.06 2.42
CA LYS A 242 1.29 -13.64 2.27
C LYS A 242 0.61 -13.34 3.61
N ALA A 243 0.88 -14.15 4.64
CA ALA A 243 0.27 -13.99 5.95
C ALA A 243 0.91 -12.87 6.79
N LEU A 244 2.22 -12.68 6.65
CA LEU A 244 3.03 -11.71 7.39
C LEU A 244 3.25 -10.42 6.61
N TYR A 245 2.57 -10.21 5.48
CA TYR A 245 2.67 -8.97 4.73
C TYR A 245 2.32 -7.76 5.60
N GLY A 246 3.27 -6.82 5.72
CA GLY A 246 3.15 -5.63 6.58
C GLY A 246 3.40 -5.90 8.07
N CYS A 247 4.11 -6.98 8.43
CA CYS A 247 4.49 -7.27 9.81
C CYS A 247 5.49 -6.28 10.40
N GLU A 248 6.18 -5.51 9.56
CA GLU A 248 7.10 -4.44 9.94
C GLU A 248 6.37 -3.31 10.70
N LEU A 249 5.06 -3.16 10.46
CA LEU A 249 4.19 -2.19 11.14
C LEU A 249 3.49 -2.78 12.37
N TRP A 250 3.77 -4.03 12.71
CA TRP A 250 3.24 -4.61 13.93
C TRP A 250 4.11 -4.08 15.06
N GLY A 251 3.55 -3.16 15.84
CA GLY A 251 4.21 -2.59 17.01
C GLY A 251 4.48 -3.66 18.07
N LYS A 252 4.56 -3.26 19.34
CA LYS A 252 4.82 -4.19 20.44
C LYS A 252 3.68 -5.22 20.57
N LEU A 253 3.87 -6.40 19.98
CA LEU A 253 2.94 -7.51 20.10
C LEU A 253 2.80 -7.90 21.57
N THR A 254 1.56 -8.08 21.99
CA THR A 254 1.25 -8.62 23.31
C THR A 254 1.69 -10.08 23.40
N CYS A 255 1.97 -10.57 24.61
CA CYS A 255 2.27 -11.99 24.83
C CYS A 255 1.19 -12.91 24.23
N THR A 256 -0.08 -12.51 24.33
CA THR A 256 -1.21 -13.22 23.73
C THR A 256 -1.12 -13.33 22.22
N GLU A 257 -0.70 -12.27 21.53
CA GLU A 257 -0.57 -12.26 20.06
C GLU A 257 0.59 -13.12 19.58
N THR A 258 1.75 -13.01 20.25
CA THR A 258 2.91 -13.84 19.97
C THR A 258 2.55 -15.32 20.13
N LEU A 259 1.90 -15.69 21.24
CA LEU A 259 1.42 -17.06 21.47
C LEU A 259 0.42 -17.52 20.41
N MET A 260 -0.42 -16.63 19.86
CA MET A 260 -1.36 -16.99 18.80
C MET A 260 -0.66 -17.29 17.47
N LEU A 261 0.35 -16.50 17.11
CA LEU A 261 1.18 -16.74 15.94
C LEU A 261 1.95 -18.05 16.11
N GLU A 262 2.60 -18.27 17.26
CA GLU A 262 3.32 -19.49 17.58
C GLU A 262 2.41 -20.73 17.55
N ARG A 263 1.22 -20.66 18.16
CA ARG A 263 0.24 -21.76 18.10
C ARG A 263 -0.16 -22.09 16.67
N THR A 264 -0.29 -21.08 15.82
CA THR A 264 -0.63 -21.27 14.41
C THR A 264 0.54 -21.85 13.62
N HIS A 265 1.76 -21.39 13.88
CA HIS A 265 2.99 -21.97 13.34
C HIS A 265 3.12 -23.45 13.73
N HIS A 266 3.02 -23.78 15.02
CA HIS A 266 3.08 -25.15 15.52
C HIS A 266 1.99 -26.05 14.94
N TYR A 267 0.77 -25.54 14.79
CA TYR A 267 -0.31 -26.27 14.14
C TYR A 267 0.08 -26.69 12.71
N ILE A 268 0.68 -25.76 11.95
CA ILE A 268 1.12 -26.00 10.58
C ILE A 268 2.29 -26.97 10.54
N CYS A 269 3.31 -26.81 11.40
CA CYS A 269 4.45 -27.73 11.47
C CYS A 269 4.01 -29.17 11.75
N LYS A 270 3.07 -29.37 12.69
CA LYS A 270 2.49 -30.70 12.97
C LYS A 270 1.75 -31.23 11.75
N PHE A 271 0.93 -30.39 11.13
CA PHE A 271 0.15 -30.77 9.96
C PHE A 271 1.03 -31.21 8.78
N ILE A 272 2.10 -30.47 8.48
CA ILE A 272 3.05 -30.77 7.38
C ILE A 272 3.81 -32.08 7.59
N GLN A 273 3.98 -32.49 8.84
CA GLN A 273 4.65 -33.74 9.18
C GLN A 273 3.65 -34.91 9.35
N GLY A 274 2.35 -34.67 9.19
CA GLY A 274 1.32 -35.67 9.47
C GLY A 274 1.21 -36.04 10.95
N LEU A 275 1.73 -35.20 11.85
CA LEU A 275 1.76 -35.46 13.29
C LEU A 275 0.41 -35.14 13.95
N PRO A 276 0.00 -35.91 14.97
CA PRO A 276 -1.17 -35.59 15.78
C PRO A 276 -1.11 -34.19 16.39
N ARG A 277 -2.26 -33.54 16.59
CA ARG A 277 -2.34 -32.19 17.20
C ARG A 277 -1.74 -32.12 18.61
N ARG A 278 -1.73 -33.25 19.33
CA ARG A 278 -1.23 -33.40 20.71
C ARG A 278 0.28 -33.57 20.80
N THR A 279 0.99 -33.78 19.69
CA THR A 279 2.46 -33.91 19.69
C THR A 279 3.10 -32.65 20.28
N ARG A 280 4.18 -32.79 21.06
CA ARG A 280 4.86 -31.65 21.65
C ARG A 280 5.43 -30.72 20.57
N SER A 281 5.24 -29.41 20.74
CA SER A 281 5.55 -28.44 19.69
C SER A 281 7.06 -28.21 19.49
N ASP A 282 7.85 -28.31 20.56
CA ASP A 282 9.32 -28.20 20.53
C ASP A 282 9.96 -29.26 19.62
N MET A 283 9.51 -30.50 19.73
CA MET A 283 9.96 -31.60 18.86
C MET A 283 9.53 -31.42 17.41
N CYS A 284 8.36 -30.83 17.16
CA CYS A 284 7.86 -30.65 15.79
C CYS A 284 8.65 -29.60 15.01
N VAL A 285 9.12 -28.55 15.69
CA VAL A 285 9.89 -27.48 15.04
C VAL A 285 11.32 -27.94 14.77
N SER A 286 11.96 -28.64 15.72
CA SER A 286 13.34 -29.12 15.56
C SER A 286 13.51 -30.10 14.40
N LEU A 287 12.48 -30.89 14.07
CA LEU A 287 12.49 -31.84 12.96
C LEU A 287 12.50 -31.17 11.56
N LEU A 288 12.13 -29.90 11.46
CA LEU A 288 12.04 -29.18 10.18
C LEU A 288 13.26 -28.30 9.86
N GLY A 289 14.22 -28.19 10.79
CA GLY A 289 15.41 -27.35 10.65
C GLY A 289 15.15 -25.88 10.93
#